data_AF-A0A8B9GWW6-F1
#
_entry.id   AF-A0A8B9GWW6-F1
#
_cell.length_a   1.000
_cell.length_b   1.000
_cell.length_c   1.000
_cell.angle_alpha   90.00
_cell.angle_beta   90.00
_cell.angle_gamma   90.00
#
_symmetry.space_group_name_H-M   'P 1'
#
loop_
_entity.id
_entity.type
_entity.pdbx_description
1 polymer ?
#
loop_
_entity_poly.entity_id
_entity_poly.type
_entity_poly.pdbx_seq_one_letter_code
_entity_poly.pdbx_strand_id
1 'polypeptide(L)'
;MGFHFRALGMGGTRGRIYIKHADLFKYAADAQDKHWLAERQHMRATGGKMAYLLIEEDIKELASSDEYKDCPELRLEELKPFAVPPWMLEKMQKAMEAQRSEKDV
;
A
#
# COMPACT_ATOMS: atom_id res chain seq x y z
N MET A 1 -7.51 15.80 9.04
CA MET A 1 -6.56 15.04 8.19
C MET A 1 -7.08 13.62 8.06
N GLY A 2 -7.55 13.22 6.88
CA GLY A 2 -7.86 11.82 6.57
C GLY A 2 -6.74 11.24 5.73
N PHE A 3 -6.20 10.10 6.11
CA PHE A 3 -5.20 9.40 5.30
C PHE A 3 -5.93 8.67 4.17
N HIS A 4 -5.54 8.95 2.92
CA HIS A 4 -6.04 8.24 1.75
C HIS A 4 -5.03 7.15 1.36
N PHE A 5 -5.52 5.93 1.13
CA PHE A 5 -4.68 4.78 0.86
C PHE A 5 -4.99 4.16 -0.50
N ARG A 6 -3.98 3.53 -1.10
CA ARG A 6 -4.13 2.80 -2.38
C ARG A 6 -3.79 1.33 -2.18
N ALA A 7 -4.72 0.45 -2.58
CA ALA A 7 -4.45 -0.98 -2.70
C ALA A 7 -3.72 -1.24 -4.01
N LEU A 8 -2.50 -1.76 -3.92
CA LEU A 8 -1.73 -2.20 -5.07
C LEU A 8 -1.91 -3.70 -5.27
N GLY A 9 -2.86 -4.10 -6.12
CA GLY A 9 -3.22 -5.51 -6.34
C GLY A 9 -2.26 -6.31 -7.23
N MET A 10 -1.06 -6.69 -6.78
CA MET A 10 -0.18 -7.74 -7.36
C MET A 10 -0.19 -7.97 -8.90
N GLY A 11 0.67 -7.25 -9.63
CA GLY A 11 1.07 -7.51 -11.02
C GLY A 11 2.60 -7.32 -11.14
N GLY A 12 3.25 -7.94 -12.13
CA GLY A 12 4.71 -8.19 -12.21
C GLY A 12 5.68 -7.02 -11.97
N THR A 13 5.25 -5.78 -12.19
CA THR A 13 6.03 -4.56 -11.92
C THR A 13 6.13 -4.24 -10.43
N ARG A 14 5.17 -4.71 -9.63
CA ARG A 14 5.01 -4.37 -8.20
C ARG A 14 6.07 -5.00 -7.30
N GLY A 15 6.61 -6.17 -7.67
CA GLY A 15 7.70 -6.81 -6.93
C GLY A 15 8.97 -5.94 -6.84
N ARG A 16 9.25 -5.14 -7.87
CA ARG A 16 10.45 -4.28 -7.92
C ARG A 16 10.34 -3.08 -6.98
N ILE A 17 9.16 -2.49 -6.82
CA ILE A 17 8.96 -1.37 -5.89
C ILE A 17 9.25 -1.83 -4.45
N TYR A 18 8.76 -3.00 -4.06
CA TYR A 18 9.00 -3.55 -2.72
C TYR A 18 10.48 -3.84 -2.43
N ILE A 19 11.26 -4.17 -3.46
CA ILE A 19 12.69 -4.50 -3.36
C ILE A 19 13.56 -3.24 -3.42
N LYS A 20 13.28 -2.31 -4.34
CA LYS A 20 14.04 -1.07 -4.50
C LYS A 20 13.76 -0.05 -3.39
N HIS A 21 12.51 0.04 -2.94
CA HIS A 21 12.12 0.96 -1.88
C HIS A 21 11.88 0.15 -0.61
N ALA A 22 12.98 -0.31 -0.02
CA ALA A 22 12.96 -0.89 1.33
C ALA A 22 12.41 0.12 2.34
N ASP A 23 12.65 1.41 2.11
CA ASP A 23 12.21 2.47 3.00
C ASP A 23 10.72 2.79 2.99
N LEU A 24 10.03 2.40 1.91
CA LEU A 24 8.62 2.68 1.74
C LEU A 24 7.81 1.84 2.73
N PHE A 25 6.94 2.52 3.50
CA PHE A 25 6.11 1.87 4.50
C PHE A 25 5.17 0.84 3.85
N LYS A 26 5.18 -0.38 4.38
CA LYS A 26 4.36 -1.50 3.88
C LYS A 26 3.51 -2.02 5.03
N TYR A 27 2.19 -1.81 4.95
CA TYR A 27 1.27 -2.42 5.89
C TYR A 27 0.79 -3.78 5.38
N ALA A 28 1.11 -4.85 6.09
CA ALA A 28 0.62 -6.18 5.77
C ALA A 28 -0.84 -6.33 6.25
N ALA A 29 -1.78 -6.40 5.33
CA ALA A 29 -3.20 -6.55 5.66
C ALA A 29 -3.45 -7.93 6.30
N ASP A 30 -4.06 -7.94 7.49
CA ASP A 30 -4.46 -9.14 8.20
C ASP A 30 -5.76 -9.74 7.65
N ALA A 31 -6.24 -10.85 8.22
CA ALA A 31 -7.44 -11.54 7.73
C ALA A 31 -8.70 -10.65 7.79
N GLN A 32 -8.84 -9.82 8.82
CA GLN A 32 -9.96 -8.89 8.97
C GLN A 32 -9.86 -7.75 7.95
N ASP A 33 -8.66 -7.22 7.76
CA ASP A 33 -8.40 -6.18 6.76
C ASP A 33 -8.72 -6.68 5.34
N LYS A 34 -8.23 -7.87 5.00
CA LYS A 34 -8.47 -8.53 3.70
C LYS A 34 -9.96 -8.77 3.46
N HIS A 35 -10.70 -9.17 4.49
CA HIS A 35 -12.15 -9.37 4.38
C HIS A 35 -12.85 -8.05 4.02
N TRP A 36 -12.55 -6.97 4.75
CA TRP A 36 -13.11 -5.65 4.47
C TRP A 36 -12.75 -5.12 3.07
N LEU A 37 -11.49 -5.30 2.66
CA LEU A 37 -11.01 -4.90 1.32
C LEU A 37 -11.72 -5.69 0.20
N ALA A 38 -12.02 -6.96 0.43
CA ALA A 38 -12.76 -7.80 -0.50
C ALA A 38 -14.24 -7.39 -0.56
N GLU A 39 -14.90 -7.16 0.58
CA GLU A 39 -16.29 -6.71 0.65
C GLU A 39 -16.50 -5.37 -0.07
N ARG A 40 -15.56 -4.43 0.11
CA ARG A 40 -15.60 -3.12 -0.56
C ARG A 40 -15.17 -3.16 -2.04
N GLN A 41 -14.87 -4.34 -2.56
CA GLN A 41 -14.34 -4.56 -3.92
C GLN A 41 -13.07 -3.74 -4.22
N HIS A 42 -12.32 -3.33 -3.18
CA HIS A 42 -11.01 -2.70 -3.33
C HIS A 42 -9.94 -3.71 -3.72
N MET A 43 -10.19 -5.00 -3.45
CA MET A 43 -9.33 -6.10 -3.84
C MET A 43 -10.18 -7.25 -4.38
N ARG A 44 -9.86 -7.73 -5.59
CA ARG A 44 -10.43 -9.01 -6.07
C ARG A 44 -9.83 -10.11 -5.20
N ALA A 45 -10.66 -10.97 -4.62
CA ALA A 45 -10.26 -12.02 -3.67
C ALA A 45 -8.94 -12.70 -4.09
N THR A 46 -7.83 -12.30 -3.48
CA THR A 46 -6.53 -12.86 -3.81
C THR A 46 -6.38 -14.14 -3.00
N GLY A 47 -6.57 -15.29 -3.64
CA GLY A 47 -6.49 -16.62 -3.02
C GLY A 47 -5.17 -16.85 -2.29
N GLY A 48 -5.11 -16.51 -1.01
CA GLY A 48 -3.99 -16.78 -0.10
C GLY A 48 -2.77 -15.85 -0.19
N LYS A 49 -2.65 -14.97 -1.20
CA LYS A 49 -1.46 -14.11 -1.34
C LYS A 49 -1.46 -12.97 -0.30
N MET A 50 -0.27 -12.59 0.19
CA MET A 50 -0.07 -11.42 1.05
C MET A 50 -0.46 -10.16 0.30
N ALA A 51 -1.26 -9.31 0.95
CA ALA A 51 -1.67 -8.03 0.41
C ALA A 51 -1.05 -6.93 1.25
N TYR A 52 -0.33 -6.02 0.59
CA TYR A 52 0.27 -4.86 1.23
C TYR A 52 -0.49 -3.60 0.84
N LEU A 53 -0.82 -2.79 1.85
CA LEU A 53 -1.36 -1.45 1.66
C LEU A 53 -0.21 -0.45 1.72
N LEU A 54 -0.21 0.49 0.78
CA LEU A 54 0.78 1.56 0.68
C LEU A 54 0.07 2.92 0.81
N ILE A 55 0.80 3.91 1.32
CA ILE A 55 0.29 5.28 1.46
C ILE A 55 0.17 5.91 0.07
N GLU A 56 -0.92 6.63 -0.19
CA GLU A 56 -1.12 7.28 -1.48
C GLU A 56 -0.05 8.35 -1.75
N GLU A 57 0.31 9.14 -0.74
CA GLU A 57 1.32 10.20 -0.84
C GLU A 57 2.68 9.65 -1.25
N ASP A 58 3.21 8.65 -0.55
CA ASP A 58 4.46 7.96 -0.91
C ASP A 58 4.42 7.45 -2.36
N ILE A 59 3.29 6.87 -2.78
CA ILE A 59 3.17 6.31 -4.13
C ILE A 59 3.08 7.40 -5.20
N LYS A 60 2.45 8.54 -4.91
CA LYS A 60 2.44 9.69 -5.83
C LYS A 60 3.82 10.33 -5.95
N GLU A 61 4.54 10.45 -4.85
CA GLU A 61 5.91 10.96 -4.84
C GLU A 61 6.84 10.04 -5.62
N LEU A 62 6.74 8.73 -5.36
CA LEU A 62 7.50 7.71 -6.08
C LEU A 62 7.18 7.71 -7.58
N ALA A 63 5.90 7.80 -7.92
CA ALA A 63 5.44 7.90 -9.30
C ALA A 63 5.94 9.14 -10.03
N SER A 64 6.10 10.25 -9.31
CA SER A 64 6.57 11.52 -9.88
C SER A 64 8.10 11.60 -9.96
N SER A 65 8.80 10.65 -9.33
CA SER A 65 10.26 10.56 -9.37
C SER A 65 10.75 10.16 -10.77
N ASP A 66 11.92 10.65 -11.16
CA ASP A 66 12.57 10.36 -12.45
C ASP A 66 12.65 8.87 -12.78
N GLU A 67 12.69 8.03 -11.76
CA GLU A 67 12.81 6.58 -11.89
C GLU A 67 11.53 5.87 -12.34
N TYR A 68 10.36 6.48 -12.12
CA TYR A 68 9.04 5.89 -12.44
C TYR A 68 8.13 6.81 -13.27
N LYS A 69 8.42 8.11 -13.37
CA LYS A 69 7.58 9.08 -14.11
C LYS A 69 7.40 8.72 -15.59
N ASP A 70 8.41 8.06 -16.17
CA ASP A 70 8.42 7.63 -17.58
C ASP A 70 8.07 6.14 -17.75
N CYS A 71 7.67 5.43 -16.68
CA CYS A 71 7.34 4.01 -16.77
C CYS A 71 5.89 3.81 -17.28
N PRO A 72 5.68 3.29 -18.51
CA PRO A 72 4.34 3.08 -19.06
C PRO A 72 3.55 1.96 -18.35
N GLU A 73 4.24 1.13 -17.56
CA GLU A 73 3.62 0.13 -16.68
C GLU A 73 3.01 0.73 -15.41
N LEU A 74 3.33 1.99 -15.08
CA LEU A 74 2.88 2.65 -13.86
C LEU A 74 1.44 3.19 -14.03
N ARG A 75 0.45 2.31 -13.89
CA ARG A 75 -0.97 2.69 -14.00
C ARG A 75 -1.54 3.18 -12.69
N LEU A 76 -1.16 4.41 -12.30
CA LEU A 76 -1.73 5.09 -11.13
C LEU A 76 -3.24 5.30 -11.25
N GLU A 77 -3.76 5.44 -12.45
CA GLU A 77 -5.20 5.59 -12.74
C GLU A 77 -6.02 4.34 -12.35
N GLU A 78 -5.43 3.15 -12.39
CA GLU A 78 -6.08 1.91 -11.96
C GLU A 78 -6.10 1.75 -10.43
N LEU A 79 -5.33 2.57 -9.71
CA LEU A 79 -5.33 2.59 -8.26
C LEU A 79 -6.48 3.46 -7.76
N LYS A 80 -7.56 2.81 -7.36
CA LYS A 80 -8.66 3.49 -6.67
C LYS A 80 -8.21 3.85 -5.25
N PRO A 81 -8.08 5.15 -4.91
CA PRO A 81 -7.86 5.54 -3.54
C PRO A 81 -9.11 5.20 -2.72
N PHE A 82 -8.91 4.74 -1.49
CA PHE A 82 -9.99 4.51 -0.54
C PHE A 82 -9.59 4.98 0.85
N ALA A 83 -10.60 5.36 1.62
CA ALA A 83 -10.44 5.62 3.03
C ALA A 83 -10.58 4.29 3.79
N VAL A 84 -9.59 3.98 4.61
CA VAL A 84 -9.66 2.86 5.54
C VAL A 84 -10.52 3.23 6.75
N PRO A 85 -11.20 2.27 7.38
CA PRO A 85 -11.97 2.52 8.59
C PRO A 85 -11.05 2.83 9.80
N PRO A 86 -11.58 3.47 10.86
CA PRO A 86 -10.77 3.92 12.01
C PRO A 86 -9.94 2.81 12.66
N TRP A 87 -10.53 1.62 12.83
CA TRP A 87 -9.86 0.48 13.45
C TRP A 87 -8.66 -0.03 12.62
N MET A 88 -8.74 0.04 11.28
CA MET A 88 -7.63 -0.32 10.40
C MET A 88 -6.56 0.78 10.44
N LEU A 89 -7.01 2.04 10.46
CA LEU A 89 -6.13 3.20 10.58
C LEU A 89 -5.30 3.15 11.87
N GLU A 90 -5.88 2.75 13.00
CA GLU A 90 -5.16 2.55 14.26
C GLU A 90 -4.10 1.44 14.17
N LYS A 91 -4.42 0.31 13.53
CA LYS A 91 -3.43 -0.77 13.29
C LYS A 91 -2.28 -0.28 12.42
N MET A 92 -2.60 0.48 11.37
CA MET A 92 -1.62 1.04 10.44
C MET A 92 -0.71 2.05 11.13
N GLN A 93 -1.25 2.94 11.96
CA GLN A 93 -0.45 3.89 12.75
C GLN A 93 0.53 3.16 13.66
N LYS A 94 0.05 2.16 14.42
CA LYS A 94 0.92 1.34 15.28
C LYS A 94 2.01 0.62 14.48
N ALA A 95 1.67 0.07 13.32
CA ALA A 95 2.65 -0.59 12.46
C ALA A 95 3.68 0.41 11.89
N MET A 96 3.27 1.64 11.60
CA MET A 96 4.14 2.71 11.13
C MET A 96 5.11 3.16 12.20
N GLU A 97 4.63 3.34 13.43
CA GLU A 97 5.47 3.66 14.60
C GLU A 97 6.46 2.53 14.91
N ALA A 98 6.01 1.26 14.85
CA ALA A 98 6.87 0.11 15.05
C ALA A 98 7.99 0.00 13.98
N GLN A 99 7.64 0.13 12.70
CA GLN A 99 8.64 0.14 11.62
C GLN A 99 9.60 1.33 11.71
N ARG A 100 9.13 2.49 12.20
CA ARG A 100 9.99 3.67 12.39
C ARG A 100 10.96 3.48 13.57
N SER A 101 10.50 2.86 14.65
CA SER A 101 11.33 2.54 15.81
C SER A 101 12.38 1.47 15.51
N GLU A 102 12.09 0.51 14.63
CA GLU A 102 13.05 -0.51 14.20
C GLU A 102 14.18 0.03 13.31
N LYS A 103 13.97 1.17 12.64
CA LYS A 103 15.01 1.81 11.81
C LYS A 103 15.99 2.70 12.58
N ASP A 104 15.70 2.99 13.85
CA ASP A 104 16.49 3.90 14.70
C ASP A 104 17.38 3.14 15.72
N VAL A 105 17.58 1.82 15.53
CA VAL A 105 18.39 0.95 16.40
C VAL A 105 19.63 0.40 15.67
#